data_AF-A0AAE6YE90-F1
#
_entry.id   AF-A0AAE6YE90-F1
#
_cell.length_a   1.000
_cell.length_b   1.000
_cell.length_c   1.000
_cell.angle_alpha   90.00
_cell.angle_beta   90.00
_cell.angle_gamma   90.00
#
_symmetry.space_group_name_H-M   'P 1'
#
loop_
_entity.id
_entity.type
_entity.pdbx_description
1 polymer ?
#
loop_
_entity_poly.entity_id
_entity_poly.type
_entity_poly.pdbx_seq_one_letter_code
_entity_poly.pdbx_strand_id
1 'polypeptide(L)'
;MTTDLVAASWDRIDAWLRVHAPRTFASLGAPAAEAEIRAAEADLGLVFPADLVASLRRHDGAAEGTEAFRLPTGDRLLGVREIVAATEFLRTAAADLDEESAEFYWLPGYVQFGSYGVTADGLTVDCRPGDSLGAIGRFFDETGTDFGRADSLGGYLEGVADQLERGPVAGAVTFNGRLIWEWAATGRPDWGDAGDPLPTAAADLAPLEWPAGPTEALRPGPLFGLEELGALIASTSREQVTVAAWRQMRRLAVETGLAKYPEVAAALDAGGRGESVALAQDEPLGLRLRGVIAAAGAQRDSYREWAAQALVVTVCGSPYAALAKSATIRGRLNPDWREELHSDLGGPPLPPVPDDRFWATLGNPAIDTGYYEGLFAASGDGVEGGAG
;
A
#
# COMPACT_ATOMS: atom_id res chain seq x y z
N MET A 1 17.26 -5.11 31.28
CA MET A 1 17.88 -5.67 30.05
C MET A 1 16.92 -5.58 28.86
N THR A 2 15.71 -6.14 28.90
CA THR A 2 14.75 -6.04 27.76
C THR A 2 14.02 -4.69 27.71
N THR A 3 13.65 -4.11 28.86
CA THR A 3 13.07 -2.75 28.93
C THR A 3 14.05 -1.66 28.48
N ASP A 4 15.35 -1.85 28.74
CA ASP A 4 16.40 -0.94 28.25
C ASP A 4 16.53 -1.03 26.72
N LEU A 5 16.33 -2.23 26.16
CA LEU A 5 16.30 -2.44 24.72
C LEU A 5 15.09 -1.76 24.08
N VAL A 6 13.90 -1.83 24.70
CA VAL A 6 12.72 -1.08 24.24
C VAL A 6 13.01 0.42 24.17
N ALA A 7 13.61 0.99 25.21
CA ALA A 7 13.97 2.41 25.24
C ALA A 7 14.97 2.77 24.13
N ALA A 8 16.05 1.99 23.99
CA ALA A 8 17.07 2.21 22.97
C ALA A 8 16.51 2.08 21.53
N SER A 9 15.65 1.09 21.29
CA SER A 9 15.01 0.87 19.99
C SER A 9 14.05 2.01 19.64
N TRP A 10 13.24 2.47 20.59
CA TRP A 10 12.37 3.63 20.36
C TRP A 10 13.16 4.91 20.09
N ASP A 11 14.28 5.14 20.78
CA ASP A 11 15.12 6.32 20.51
C ASP A 11 15.67 6.32 19.08
N ARG A 12 16.03 5.15 18.55
CA ARG A 12 16.46 4.97 17.15
C ARG A 12 15.30 5.21 16.17
N ILE A 13 14.15 4.58 16.41
CA ILE A 13 12.93 4.73 15.59
C ILE A 13 12.51 6.20 15.55
N ASP A 14 12.43 6.86 16.71
CA ASP A 14 12.08 8.26 16.84
C ASP A 14 13.03 9.18 16.08
N ALA A 15 14.34 8.99 16.26
CA ALA A 15 15.36 9.80 15.60
C ALA A 15 15.24 9.67 14.08
N TRP A 16 15.04 8.45 13.59
CA TRP A 16 14.87 8.18 12.17
C TRP A 16 13.58 8.83 11.63
N LEU A 17 12.44 8.62 12.28
CA LEU A 17 11.16 9.15 11.83
C LEU A 17 11.14 10.69 11.81
N ARG A 18 11.74 11.37 12.79
CA ARG A 18 11.81 12.84 12.79
C ARG A 18 12.53 13.42 11.58
N VAL A 19 13.52 12.70 11.05
CA VAL A 19 14.32 13.14 9.90
C VAL A 19 13.67 12.72 8.59
N HIS A 20 13.21 11.47 8.50
CA HIS A 20 12.82 10.86 7.22
C HIS A 20 11.31 10.80 6.99
N ALA A 21 10.52 10.68 8.07
CA ALA A 21 9.06 10.53 8.00
C ALA A 21 8.34 11.38 9.08
N PRO A 22 8.50 12.71 9.08
CA PRO A 22 8.00 13.58 10.15
C PRO A 22 6.47 13.57 10.31
N ARG A 23 5.69 13.32 9.25
CA ARG A 23 4.23 13.18 9.34
C ARG A 23 3.86 11.87 10.03
N THR A 24 4.60 10.79 9.74
CA THR A 24 4.44 9.53 10.48
C THR A 24 4.85 9.68 11.95
N PHE A 25 5.95 10.38 12.23
CA PHE A 25 6.34 10.69 13.60
C PHE A 25 5.22 11.42 14.36
N ALA A 26 4.57 12.39 13.72
CA ALA A 26 3.48 13.17 14.31
C ALA A 26 2.23 12.33 14.63
N SER A 27 2.08 11.14 14.03
CA SER A 27 0.97 10.23 14.33
C SER A 27 1.16 9.44 15.62
N LEU A 28 2.39 9.35 16.14
CA LEU A 28 2.67 8.59 17.37
C LEU A 28 2.03 9.29 18.58
N GLY A 29 1.34 8.51 19.40
CA GLY A 29 0.70 8.99 20.62
C GLY A 29 1.71 9.52 21.64
N ALA A 30 1.24 10.40 22.51
CA ALA A 30 1.98 10.76 23.72
C ALA A 30 2.15 9.53 24.63
N PRO A 31 3.11 9.53 25.57
CA PRO A 31 3.22 8.48 26.59
C PRO A 31 1.91 8.17 27.30
N ALA A 32 1.57 6.88 27.43
CA ALA A 32 0.42 6.43 28.20
C ALA A 32 0.63 6.71 29.70
N ALA A 33 -0.43 7.11 30.40
CA ALA A 33 -0.37 7.31 31.84
C ALA A 33 -0.32 5.96 32.58
N GLU A 34 0.47 5.89 33.65
CA GLU A 34 0.58 4.68 34.48
C GLU A 34 -0.77 4.17 35.00
N ALA A 35 -1.67 5.09 35.33
CA ALA A 35 -3.01 4.75 35.79
C ALA A 35 -3.86 4.10 34.70
N GLU A 36 -3.68 4.48 33.43
CA GLU A 36 -4.41 3.90 32.30
C GLU A 36 -3.90 2.49 31.99
N ILE A 37 -2.58 2.28 32.02
CA ILE A 37 -1.98 0.95 31.85
C ILE A 37 -2.47 0.00 32.95
N ARG A 38 -2.43 0.42 34.22
CA ARG A 38 -2.92 -0.41 35.33
C ARG A 38 -4.43 -0.69 35.27
N ALA A 39 -5.21 0.24 34.75
CA ALA A 39 -6.64 0.00 34.51
C ALA A 39 -6.83 -1.07 33.44
N ALA A 40 -6.11 -0.99 32.32
CA ALA A 40 -6.17 -2.01 31.26
C ALA A 40 -5.73 -3.40 31.74
N GLU A 41 -4.66 -3.49 32.55
CA GLU A 41 -4.25 -4.73 33.22
C GLU A 41 -5.38 -5.32 34.08
N ALA A 42 -6.05 -4.47 34.87
CA ALA A 42 -7.16 -4.89 35.72
C ALA A 42 -8.39 -5.33 34.91
N ASP A 43 -8.75 -4.58 33.87
CA ASP A 43 -9.89 -4.86 32.99
C ASP A 43 -9.70 -6.19 32.26
N LEU A 44 -8.48 -6.45 31.75
CA LEU A 44 -8.14 -7.70 31.08
C LEU A 44 -7.84 -8.84 32.05
N GLY A 45 -7.64 -8.58 33.34
CA GLY A 45 -7.23 -9.57 34.34
C GLY A 45 -5.84 -10.15 34.06
N LEU A 46 -4.94 -9.35 33.48
CA LEU A 46 -3.58 -9.74 33.09
C LEU A 46 -2.55 -8.77 33.65
N VAL A 47 -1.31 -9.24 33.78
CA VAL A 47 -0.15 -8.35 33.98
C VAL A 47 0.56 -8.24 32.64
N PHE A 48 0.78 -7.02 32.16
CA PHE A 48 1.48 -6.81 30.92
C PHE A 48 2.99 -7.07 31.09
N PRO A 49 3.65 -7.68 30.09
CA PRO A 49 5.09 -7.80 30.07
C PRO A 49 5.75 -6.42 30.22
N ALA A 50 6.85 -6.36 30.97
CA ALA A 50 7.54 -5.11 31.27
C ALA A 50 7.92 -4.32 30.00
N ASP A 51 8.23 -5.02 28.91
CA ASP A 51 8.53 -4.42 27.61
C ASP A 51 7.32 -3.73 26.97
N LEU A 52 6.12 -4.33 27.07
CA LEU A 52 4.89 -3.71 26.58
C LEU A 52 4.59 -2.43 27.35
N VAL A 53 4.70 -2.48 28.68
CA VAL A 53 4.54 -1.31 29.56
C VAL A 53 5.57 -0.22 29.20
N ALA A 54 6.83 -0.58 28.99
CA ALA A 54 7.89 0.35 28.60
C ALA A 54 7.59 1.02 27.24
N SER A 55 7.06 0.26 26.27
CA SER A 55 6.68 0.77 24.96
C SER A 55 5.48 1.73 25.04
N LEU A 56 4.44 1.39 25.81
CA LEU A 56 3.26 2.24 25.99
C LEU A 56 3.59 3.55 26.72
N ARG A 57 4.52 3.50 27.68
CA ARG A 57 5.07 4.71 28.32
C ARG A 57 5.94 5.56 27.39
N ARG A 58 6.25 5.08 26.18
CA ARG A 58 6.93 5.87 25.15
C ARG A 58 5.93 6.46 24.17
N HIS A 59 5.04 5.63 23.64
CA HIS A 59 3.97 6.01 22.73
C HIS A 59 2.70 5.21 23.03
N ASP A 60 1.61 5.91 23.35
CA ASP A 60 0.27 5.34 23.48
C ASP A 60 -0.35 5.10 22.09
N GLY A 61 0.23 4.14 21.36
CA GLY A 61 -0.19 3.81 20.00
C GLY A 61 0.17 4.85 18.95
N ALA A 62 -0.51 4.74 17.80
CA ALA A 62 -0.48 5.70 16.72
C ALA A 62 -1.91 6.07 16.30
N ALA A 63 -2.13 7.34 15.97
CA ALA A 63 -3.40 7.84 15.47
C ALA A 63 -3.85 7.11 14.19
N GLU A 64 -5.16 7.02 13.98
CA GLU A 64 -5.71 6.44 12.75
C GLU A 64 -5.42 7.32 11.53
N GLY A 65 -5.39 6.68 10.36
CA GLY A 65 -5.25 7.34 9.07
C GLY A 65 -4.06 6.85 8.25
N THR A 66 -3.85 7.52 7.11
CA THR A 66 -2.80 7.21 6.13
C THR A 66 -1.41 7.65 6.57
N GLU A 67 -1.32 8.51 7.58
CA GLU A 67 -0.05 8.95 8.19
C GLU A 67 0.40 8.05 9.35
N ALA A 68 -0.47 7.14 9.81
CA ALA A 68 -0.25 6.32 10.99
C ALA A 68 1.09 5.58 10.95
N PHE A 69 1.82 5.59 12.07
CA PHE A 69 2.94 4.68 12.27
C PHE A 69 2.44 3.23 12.25
N ARG A 70 3.01 2.46 11.32
CA ARG A 70 2.74 1.05 11.14
C ARG A 70 4.03 0.28 11.31
N LEU A 71 3.92 -0.92 11.85
CA LEU A 71 5.01 -1.88 11.92
C LEU A 71 5.19 -2.53 10.54
N PRO A 72 6.33 -3.19 10.24
CA PRO A 72 6.58 -3.80 8.94
C PRO A 72 5.51 -4.78 8.47
N THR A 73 4.73 -5.33 9.40
CA THR A 73 3.60 -6.22 9.10
C THR A 73 2.33 -5.49 8.62
N GLY A 74 2.37 -4.16 8.52
CA GLY A 74 1.25 -3.29 8.17
C GLY A 74 0.38 -2.87 9.37
N ASP A 75 0.61 -3.48 10.53
CA ASP A 75 -0.18 -3.28 11.74
C ASP A 75 0.10 -1.89 12.34
N ARG A 76 -0.96 -1.12 12.57
CA ARG A 76 -0.91 0.14 13.33
C ARG A 76 -0.68 -0.18 14.80
N LEU A 77 0.22 0.56 15.45
CA LEU A 77 0.48 0.43 16.88
C LEU A 77 -0.76 0.87 17.68
N LEU A 78 -1.28 0.00 18.54
CA LEU A 78 -2.48 0.28 19.34
C LEU A 78 -2.12 1.02 20.63
N GLY A 79 -2.95 2.00 20.99
CA GLY A 79 -2.93 2.61 22.32
C GLY A 79 -3.63 1.74 23.36
N VAL A 80 -3.45 2.03 24.65
CA VAL A 80 -3.94 1.24 25.79
C VAL A 80 -5.43 0.92 25.66
N ARG A 81 -6.26 1.91 25.32
CA ARG A 81 -7.72 1.71 25.20
C ARG A 81 -8.08 0.80 24.02
N GLU A 82 -7.34 0.91 22.93
CA GLU A 82 -7.54 0.08 21.74
C GLU A 82 -7.06 -1.36 21.99
N ILE A 83 -5.97 -1.54 22.74
CA ILE A 83 -5.50 -2.85 23.19
C ILE A 83 -6.59 -3.59 23.97
N VAL A 84 -7.25 -2.92 24.91
CA VAL A 84 -8.35 -3.52 25.68
C VAL A 84 -9.49 -3.92 24.75
N ALA A 85 -9.98 -2.98 23.93
CA ALA A 85 -11.11 -3.22 23.04
C ALA A 85 -10.84 -4.37 22.05
N ALA A 86 -9.65 -4.41 21.45
CA ALA A 86 -9.29 -5.42 20.47
C ALA A 86 -9.08 -6.80 21.12
N THR A 87 -8.46 -6.84 22.31
CA THR A 87 -8.29 -8.09 23.08
C THR A 87 -9.62 -8.65 23.57
N GLU A 88 -10.53 -7.80 24.04
CA GLU A 88 -11.89 -8.21 24.44
C GLU A 88 -12.68 -8.75 23.26
N PHE A 89 -12.63 -8.07 22.10
CA PHE A 89 -13.26 -8.56 20.87
C PHE A 89 -12.81 -9.98 20.52
N LEU A 90 -11.50 -10.25 20.55
CA LEU A 90 -10.95 -11.57 20.25
C LEU A 90 -11.32 -12.62 21.30
N ARG A 91 -11.36 -12.24 22.59
CA ARG A 91 -11.85 -13.13 23.65
C ARG A 91 -13.32 -13.49 23.47
N THR A 92 -14.17 -12.52 23.08
CA THR A 92 -15.58 -12.77 22.78
C THR A 92 -15.72 -13.71 21.58
N ALA A 93 -15.00 -13.45 20.48
CA ALA A 93 -15.01 -14.32 19.31
C ALA A 93 -14.57 -15.75 19.63
N ALA A 94 -13.53 -15.92 20.46
CA ALA A 94 -13.07 -17.23 20.90
C ALA A 94 -14.07 -17.97 21.79
N ALA A 95 -14.85 -17.25 22.62
CA ALA A 95 -15.84 -17.85 23.51
C ALA A 95 -17.04 -18.47 22.77
N ASP A 96 -17.28 -18.05 21.52
CA ASP A 96 -18.31 -18.62 20.65
C ASP A 96 -17.85 -19.88 19.91
N LEU A 97 -16.57 -20.24 20.02
CA LEU A 97 -15.99 -21.45 19.41
C LEU A 97 -16.03 -22.64 20.38
N ASP A 98 -15.92 -23.85 19.84
CA ASP A 98 -15.64 -25.03 20.65
C ASP A 98 -14.21 -24.98 21.23
N GLU A 99 -13.96 -25.77 22.27
CA GLU A 99 -12.70 -25.71 23.05
C GLU A 99 -11.45 -25.96 22.18
N GLU A 100 -11.47 -26.92 21.26
CA GLU A 100 -10.34 -27.23 20.38
C GLU A 100 -10.06 -26.05 19.42
N SER A 101 -11.12 -25.50 18.84
CA SER A 101 -11.02 -24.33 17.96
C SER A 101 -10.55 -23.08 18.73
N ALA A 102 -11.03 -22.87 19.96
CA ALA A 102 -10.66 -21.72 20.79
C ALA A 102 -9.18 -21.75 21.20
N GLU A 103 -8.64 -22.92 21.54
CA GLU A 103 -7.23 -23.09 21.91
C GLU A 103 -6.26 -22.68 20.79
N PHE A 104 -6.64 -22.93 19.55
CA PHE A 104 -5.91 -22.52 18.35
C PHE A 104 -6.15 -21.05 17.99
N TYR A 105 -7.37 -20.57 18.18
CA TYR A 105 -7.79 -19.24 17.76
C TYR A 105 -7.21 -18.13 18.65
N TRP A 106 -7.56 -18.11 19.94
CA TRP A 106 -7.12 -17.07 20.88
C TRP A 106 -7.19 -17.53 22.33
N LEU A 107 -6.07 -17.51 23.04
CA LEU A 107 -6.03 -17.83 24.47
C LEU A 107 -6.29 -16.59 25.34
N PRO A 108 -6.91 -16.74 26.52
CA PRO A 108 -7.21 -15.62 27.41
C PRO A 108 -5.98 -14.80 27.83
N GLY A 109 -4.78 -15.40 27.84
CA GLY A 109 -3.53 -14.72 28.20
C GLY A 109 -2.86 -13.95 27.06
N TYR A 110 -3.44 -13.92 25.87
CA TYR A 110 -2.91 -13.16 24.74
C TYR A 110 -3.45 -11.73 24.74
N VAL A 111 -2.62 -10.79 24.29
CA VAL A 111 -2.96 -9.36 24.17
C VAL A 111 -2.57 -8.87 22.78
N GLN A 112 -3.50 -8.23 22.08
CA GLN A 112 -3.22 -7.62 20.77
C GLN A 112 -2.64 -6.20 20.97
N PHE A 113 -1.51 -5.88 20.35
CA PHE A 113 -0.85 -4.57 20.47
C PHE A 113 -0.60 -3.87 19.13
N GLY A 114 -0.83 -4.56 18.01
CA GLY A 114 -0.87 -3.96 16.69
C GLY A 114 -2.07 -4.47 15.91
N SER A 115 -2.73 -3.63 15.12
CA SER A 115 -3.91 -4.00 14.33
C SER A 115 -3.71 -3.71 12.84
N TYR A 116 -4.07 -4.66 11.98
CA TYR A 116 -4.10 -4.45 10.54
C TYR A 116 -5.24 -3.50 10.11
N GLY A 117 -6.28 -3.37 10.95
CA GLY A 117 -7.38 -2.41 10.84
C GLY A 117 -8.50 -2.81 9.89
N VAL A 118 -8.20 -3.46 8.77
CA VAL A 118 -9.22 -3.95 7.81
C VAL A 118 -9.84 -5.27 8.26
N THR A 119 -9.04 -6.11 8.91
CA THR A 119 -9.42 -7.40 9.51
C THR A 119 -9.13 -7.36 11.01
N ALA A 120 -9.54 -8.39 11.73
CA ALA A 120 -9.19 -8.56 13.15
C ALA A 120 -7.71 -8.95 13.36
N ASP A 121 -6.95 -9.15 12.28
CA ASP A 121 -5.55 -9.54 12.30
C ASP A 121 -4.69 -8.52 13.05
N GLY A 122 -3.62 -9.01 13.68
CA GLY A 122 -2.69 -8.11 14.32
C GLY A 122 -1.60 -8.77 15.13
N LEU A 123 -0.64 -7.96 15.56
CA LEU A 123 0.45 -8.42 16.39
C LEU A 123 -0.01 -8.66 17.82
N THR A 124 0.48 -9.75 18.37
CA THR A 124 0.05 -10.29 19.66
C THR A 124 1.25 -10.51 20.55
N VAL A 125 1.07 -10.30 21.86
CA VAL A 125 2.05 -10.65 22.88
C VAL A 125 1.44 -11.67 23.84
N ASP A 126 2.23 -12.66 24.24
CA ASP A 126 1.82 -13.63 25.26
C ASP A 126 2.06 -13.07 26.66
N CYS A 127 0.99 -12.91 27.45
CA CYS A 127 1.04 -12.44 28.84
C CYS A 127 0.89 -13.60 29.84
N ARG A 128 0.85 -14.86 29.39
CA ARG A 128 0.76 -16.01 30.28
C ARG A 128 2.07 -16.16 31.08
N PRO A 129 2.00 -16.46 32.39
CA PRO A 129 3.19 -16.79 33.17
C PRO A 129 3.88 -18.03 32.61
N GLY A 130 5.20 -17.96 32.41
CA GLY A 130 6.01 -19.08 31.94
C GLY A 130 7.08 -18.64 30.95
N ASP A 131 7.63 -19.60 30.22
CA ASP A 131 8.76 -19.39 29.30
C ASP A 131 8.38 -18.56 28.06
N SER A 132 7.09 -18.47 27.72
CA SER A 132 6.59 -17.68 26.60
C SER A 132 6.21 -16.24 26.97
N LEU A 133 6.32 -15.84 28.24
CA LEU A 133 5.94 -14.50 28.69
C LEU A 133 6.71 -13.42 27.91
N GLY A 134 5.97 -12.57 27.18
CA GLY A 134 6.50 -11.49 26.36
C GLY A 134 6.81 -11.88 24.91
N ALA A 135 6.67 -13.15 24.54
CA ALA A 135 6.88 -13.60 23.16
C ALA A 135 5.92 -12.90 22.20
N ILE A 136 6.42 -12.55 21.02
CA ILE A 136 5.67 -11.85 19.97
C ILE A 136 5.17 -12.85 18.94
N GLY A 137 3.86 -12.81 18.74
CA GLY A 137 3.13 -13.56 17.74
C GLY A 137 2.32 -12.67 16.83
N ARG A 138 1.46 -13.30 16.04
CA ARG A 138 0.46 -12.63 15.23
C ARG A 138 -0.81 -13.47 15.24
N PHE A 139 -1.94 -12.80 15.31
CA PHE A 139 -3.25 -13.39 15.09
C PHE A 139 -3.69 -13.13 13.65
N PHE A 140 -4.27 -14.16 13.05
CA PHE A 140 -4.98 -14.11 11.78
C PHE A 140 -6.39 -14.66 11.98
N ASP A 141 -7.40 -13.97 11.48
CA ASP A 141 -8.80 -14.39 11.63
C ASP A 141 -9.09 -15.77 11.02
N GLU A 142 -8.39 -16.13 9.94
CA GLU A 142 -8.49 -17.40 9.23
C GLU A 142 -7.71 -18.55 9.89
N THR A 143 -6.58 -18.25 10.54
CA THR A 143 -5.61 -19.28 10.97
C THR A 143 -5.21 -19.16 12.44
N GLY A 144 -5.95 -18.40 13.25
CA GLY A 144 -5.70 -18.29 14.68
C GLY A 144 -4.40 -17.59 15.04
N THR A 145 -3.86 -17.89 16.23
CA THR A 145 -2.68 -17.22 16.78
C THR A 145 -1.42 -18.08 16.68
N ASP A 146 -0.36 -17.54 16.08
CA ASP A 146 0.95 -18.18 16.04
C ASP A 146 2.09 -17.26 16.51
N PHE A 147 3.11 -17.85 17.16
CA PHE A 147 4.24 -17.14 17.77
C PHE A 147 5.55 -17.33 17.00
N GLY A 148 6.56 -16.51 17.32
CA GLY A 148 7.92 -16.64 16.76
C GLY A 148 8.41 -15.41 15.98
N ARG A 149 7.76 -14.26 16.13
CA ARG A 149 8.22 -13.00 15.50
C ARG A 149 9.42 -12.42 16.26
N ALA A 150 9.41 -12.58 17.58
CA ALA A 150 10.53 -12.29 18.49
C ALA A 150 10.24 -12.90 19.86
N ASP A 151 11.28 -13.09 20.69
CA ASP A 151 11.13 -13.58 22.07
C ASP A 151 10.65 -12.47 23.04
N SER A 152 10.70 -11.21 22.62
CA SER A 152 10.27 -10.04 23.40
C SER A 152 9.90 -8.87 22.49
N LEU A 153 9.10 -7.92 23.00
CA LEU A 153 8.80 -6.69 22.27
C LEU A 153 10.06 -5.83 22.06
N GLY A 154 11.01 -5.82 23.01
CA GLY A 154 12.29 -5.15 22.82
C GLY A 154 13.06 -5.68 21.60
N GLY A 155 13.16 -7.01 21.46
CA GLY A 155 13.80 -7.63 20.30
C GLY A 155 13.05 -7.38 18.99
N TYR A 156 11.71 -7.37 19.03
CA TYR A 156 10.91 -7.01 17.85
C TYR A 156 11.16 -5.57 17.39
N LEU A 157 11.12 -4.60 18.32
CA LEU A 157 11.37 -3.19 18.03
C LEU A 157 12.82 -2.91 17.60
N GLU A 158 13.81 -3.64 18.12
CA GLU A 158 15.19 -3.59 17.64
C GLU A 158 15.25 -3.98 16.16
N GLY A 159 14.58 -5.06 15.77
CA GLY A 159 14.48 -5.48 14.37
C GLY A 159 13.78 -4.45 13.48
N VAL A 160 12.78 -3.72 14.00
CA VAL A 160 12.13 -2.61 13.29
C VAL A 160 13.12 -1.45 13.10
N ALA A 161 13.85 -1.05 14.14
CA ALA A 161 14.86 0.00 14.06
C ALA A 161 15.94 -0.35 13.01
N ASP A 162 16.44 -1.59 13.02
CA ASP A 162 17.40 -2.10 12.04
C ASP A 162 16.85 -2.08 10.60
N GLN A 163 15.56 -2.29 10.40
CA GLN A 163 14.92 -2.18 9.07
C GLN A 163 14.84 -0.73 8.60
N LEU A 164 14.42 0.19 9.47
CA LEU A 164 14.35 1.62 9.16
C LEU A 164 15.72 2.17 8.76
N GLU A 165 16.76 1.86 9.53
CA GLU A 165 18.12 2.33 9.27
C GLU A 165 18.75 1.76 8.00
N ARG A 166 18.30 0.57 7.56
CA ARG A 166 18.69 0.00 6.26
C ARG A 166 17.93 0.64 5.09
N GLY A 167 16.79 1.29 5.33
CA GLY A 167 16.03 2.01 4.32
C GLY A 167 15.37 1.09 3.28
N PRO A 168 15.26 1.51 2.01
CA PRO A 168 14.46 0.82 0.99
C PRO A 168 14.82 -0.64 0.75
N VAL A 169 16.09 -1.04 0.94
CA VAL A 169 16.51 -2.44 0.78
C VAL A 169 15.92 -3.37 1.84
N ALA A 170 15.46 -2.82 2.98
CA ALA A 170 14.76 -3.53 4.04
C ALA A 170 13.24 -3.25 4.03
N GLY A 171 12.74 -2.57 3.01
CA GLY A 171 11.33 -2.26 2.82
C GLY A 171 10.86 -0.93 3.42
N ALA A 172 11.74 -0.18 4.09
CA ALA A 172 11.41 1.14 4.63
C ALA A 172 11.59 2.22 3.56
N VAL A 173 10.49 2.62 2.93
CA VAL A 173 10.46 3.71 1.93
C VAL A 173 9.83 4.95 2.55
N THR A 174 10.28 6.13 2.16
CA THR A 174 9.67 7.39 2.58
C THR A 174 9.18 8.19 1.40
N PHE A 175 7.99 8.77 1.52
CA PHE A 175 7.47 9.70 0.53
C PHE A 175 6.62 10.76 1.22
N ASN A 176 6.82 12.03 0.84
CA ASN A 176 6.07 13.17 1.38
C ASN A 176 6.00 13.20 2.91
N GLY A 177 7.12 12.87 3.57
CA GLY A 177 7.25 12.82 5.02
C GLY A 177 6.50 11.66 5.72
N ARG A 178 6.06 10.64 4.98
CA ARG A 178 5.46 9.41 5.52
C ARG A 178 6.39 8.21 5.35
N LEU A 179 6.34 7.29 6.30
CA LEU A 179 6.94 5.95 6.20
C LEU A 179 5.96 5.01 5.49
N ILE A 180 6.46 4.25 4.54
CA ILE A 180 5.70 3.27 3.77
C ILE A 180 6.50 1.97 3.75
N TRP A 181 5.87 0.87 4.16
CA TRP A 181 6.45 -0.46 4.12
C TRP A 181 6.16 -1.13 2.78
N GLU A 182 7.18 -1.20 1.93
CA GLU A 182 7.06 -1.70 0.55
C GLU A 182 8.28 -2.54 0.16
N TRP A 183 8.01 -3.71 -0.43
CA TRP A 183 9.05 -4.59 -0.93
C TRP A 183 9.00 -4.66 -2.44
N ALA A 184 10.08 -4.21 -3.08
CA ALA A 184 10.23 -4.31 -4.52
C ALA A 184 10.42 -5.78 -4.93
N ALA A 185 9.55 -6.25 -5.81
CA ALA A 185 9.69 -7.52 -6.49
C ALA A 185 10.70 -7.40 -7.64
N THR A 186 11.27 -8.53 -8.06
CA THR A 186 12.14 -8.59 -9.24
C THR A 186 11.29 -8.58 -10.51
N GLY A 187 11.47 -7.60 -11.39
CA GLY A 187 10.76 -7.51 -12.69
C GLY A 187 11.23 -8.50 -13.77
N ARG A 188 12.20 -9.39 -13.45
CA ARG A 188 12.77 -10.43 -14.33
C ARG A 188 13.02 -9.97 -15.78
N PRO A 189 13.74 -8.85 -15.99
CA PRO A 189 13.88 -8.25 -17.31
C PRO A 189 14.65 -9.14 -18.32
N ASP A 190 15.33 -10.18 -17.85
CA ASP A 190 16.37 -10.89 -18.59
C ASP A 190 15.86 -11.79 -19.71
N TRP A 191 14.66 -12.37 -19.61
CA TRP A 191 14.16 -13.26 -20.65
C TRP A 191 13.69 -12.49 -21.89
N GLY A 192 13.57 -13.19 -23.02
CA GLY A 192 13.26 -12.60 -24.33
C GLY A 192 14.44 -11.85 -24.95
N ASP A 193 14.49 -11.84 -26.28
CA ASP A 193 15.55 -11.22 -27.07
C ASP A 193 14.99 -10.20 -28.08
N ALA A 194 15.78 -9.17 -28.37
CA ALA A 194 15.41 -8.15 -29.36
C ALA A 194 15.27 -8.73 -30.77
N GLY A 195 15.95 -9.85 -31.06
CA GLY A 195 15.88 -10.60 -32.31
C GLY A 195 14.78 -11.67 -32.36
N ASP A 196 13.96 -11.82 -31.31
CA ASP A 196 12.86 -12.78 -31.32
C ASP A 196 11.92 -12.46 -32.51
N PRO A 197 11.61 -13.43 -33.38
CA PRO A 197 10.73 -13.19 -34.51
C PRO A 197 9.34 -12.74 -34.03
N LEU A 198 8.66 -11.94 -34.86
CA LEU A 198 7.25 -11.64 -34.61
C LEU A 198 6.43 -12.94 -34.66
N PRO A 199 5.48 -13.14 -33.74
CA PRO A 199 4.52 -14.21 -33.86
C PRO A 199 3.76 -14.09 -35.19
N THR A 200 3.48 -15.21 -35.85
CA THR A 200 2.64 -15.20 -37.04
C THR A 200 1.20 -14.83 -36.67
N ALA A 201 0.49 -14.06 -37.49
CA ALA A 201 -0.93 -13.74 -37.25
C ALA A 201 -1.83 -14.99 -37.14
N ALA A 202 -1.43 -16.11 -37.74
CA ALA A 202 -2.10 -17.41 -37.62
C ALA A 202 -1.80 -18.17 -36.32
N ALA A 203 -0.92 -17.65 -35.45
CA ALA A 203 -0.67 -18.26 -34.14
C ALA A 203 -1.94 -18.10 -33.29
N ASP A 204 -2.34 -19.17 -32.60
CA ASP A 204 -3.52 -19.23 -31.72
C ASP A 204 -3.25 -18.47 -30.41
N LEU A 205 -2.96 -17.18 -30.53
CA LEU A 205 -2.72 -16.26 -29.43
C LEU A 205 -4.03 -15.54 -29.11
N ALA A 206 -4.34 -15.41 -27.81
CA ALA A 206 -5.47 -14.60 -27.38
C ALA A 206 -5.37 -13.17 -27.97
N PRO A 207 -6.50 -12.56 -28.37
CA PRO A 207 -6.52 -11.17 -28.82
C PRO A 207 -6.18 -10.22 -27.67
N LEU A 208 -5.66 -9.03 -28.01
CA LEU A 208 -5.52 -7.95 -27.04
C LEU A 208 -6.89 -7.51 -26.53
N GLU A 209 -7.01 -7.29 -25.23
CA GLU A 209 -8.16 -6.65 -24.61
C GLU A 209 -8.09 -5.14 -24.81
N TRP A 210 -9.16 -4.55 -25.35
CA TRP A 210 -9.24 -3.12 -25.59
C TRP A 210 -9.74 -2.38 -24.34
N PRO A 211 -9.06 -1.31 -23.90
CA PRO A 211 -9.52 -0.52 -22.77
C PRO A 211 -10.74 0.32 -23.15
N ALA A 212 -11.34 0.92 -22.11
CA ALA A 212 -12.17 2.11 -22.25
C ALA A 212 -11.48 3.15 -23.16
N GLY A 213 -12.28 3.84 -23.98
CA GLY A 213 -11.77 4.75 -25.00
C GLY A 213 -10.99 5.93 -24.40
N PRO A 214 -10.19 6.66 -25.21
CA PRO A 214 -9.33 7.72 -24.68
C PRO A 214 -10.11 8.90 -24.08
N THR A 215 -11.36 9.11 -24.52
CA THR A 215 -12.25 10.17 -24.02
C THR A 215 -13.16 9.71 -22.89
N GLU A 216 -13.14 8.43 -22.53
CA GLU A 216 -13.98 7.89 -21.47
C GLU A 216 -13.44 8.33 -20.10
N ALA A 217 -14.36 8.74 -19.23
CA ALA A 217 -14.01 9.20 -17.89
C ALA A 217 -13.54 8.02 -17.03
N LEU A 218 -12.41 8.20 -16.33
CA LEU A 218 -11.85 7.20 -15.45
C LEU A 218 -12.57 7.24 -14.10
N ARG A 219 -13.03 6.08 -13.61
CA ARG A 219 -13.53 5.98 -12.23
C ARG A 219 -12.41 6.30 -11.22
N PRO A 220 -12.69 6.91 -10.06
CA PRO A 220 -11.65 7.36 -9.15
C PRO A 220 -10.83 6.24 -8.49
N GLY A 221 -11.37 5.01 -8.40
CA GLY A 221 -10.74 3.90 -7.68
C GLY A 221 -9.25 3.66 -7.95
N PRO A 222 -8.79 3.56 -9.22
CA PRO A 222 -7.37 3.43 -9.54
C PRO A 222 -6.50 4.61 -9.09
N LEU A 223 -7.06 5.81 -8.98
CA LEU A 223 -6.36 6.98 -8.45
C LEU A 223 -6.42 7.04 -6.92
N PHE A 224 -7.51 6.59 -6.31
CA PHE A 224 -7.67 6.51 -4.86
C PHE A 224 -6.52 5.72 -4.21
N GLY A 225 -6.14 4.59 -4.78
CA GLY A 225 -5.02 3.76 -4.31
C GLY A 225 -3.63 4.40 -4.44
N LEU A 226 -3.52 5.56 -5.10
CA LEU A 226 -2.28 6.33 -5.22
C LEU A 226 -2.21 7.53 -4.25
N GLU A 227 -3.20 7.68 -3.36
CA GLU A 227 -3.21 8.68 -2.28
C GLU A 227 -2.94 10.11 -2.79
N GLU A 228 -1.97 10.86 -2.22
CA GLU A 228 -1.66 12.23 -2.65
C GLU A 228 -1.28 12.33 -4.14
N LEU A 229 -0.61 11.30 -4.69
CA LEU A 229 -0.28 11.25 -6.11
C LEU A 229 -1.54 11.04 -6.96
N GLY A 230 -2.51 10.27 -6.47
CA GLY A 230 -3.81 10.11 -7.09
C GLY A 230 -4.58 11.43 -7.21
N ALA A 231 -4.64 12.18 -6.11
CA ALA A 231 -5.23 13.52 -6.08
C ALA A 231 -4.49 14.49 -7.02
N LEU A 232 -3.15 14.43 -7.05
CA LEU A 232 -2.36 15.23 -7.95
C LEU A 232 -2.67 14.89 -9.41
N ILE A 233 -2.68 13.61 -9.78
CA ILE A 233 -3.02 13.15 -11.14
C ILE A 233 -4.41 13.63 -11.52
N ALA A 234 -5.40 13.46 -10.64
CA ALA A 234 -6.78 13.88 -10.87
C ALA A 234 -6.93 15.39 -11.09
N SER A 235 -6.05 16.20 -10.49
CA SER A 235 -6.08 17.67 -10.60
C SER A 235 -5.15 18.23 -11.69
N THR A 236 -4.31 17.39 -12.28
CA THR A 236 -3.31 17.78 -13.28
C THR A 236 -3.94 17.83 -14.68
N SER A 237 -3.47 18.77 -15.52
CA SER A 237 -3.95 18.88 -16.90
C SER A 237 -3.74 17.59 -17.69
N ARG A 238 -4.68 17.28 -18.59
CA ARG A 238 -4.61 16.08 -19.43
C ARG A 238 -3.33 16.00 -20.27
N GLU A 239 -2.80 17.14 -20.72
CA GLU A 239 -1.55 17.21 -21.48
C GLU A 239 -0.36 16.72 -20.62
N GLN A 240 -0.23 17.27 -19.42
CA GLN A 240 0.83 16.90 -18.49
C GLN A 240 0.70 15.44 -18.03
N VAL A 241 -0.53 14.96 -17.77
CA VAL A 241 -0.78 13.54 -17.46
C VAL A 241 -0.40 12.64 -18.63
N THR A 242 -0.66 13.04 -19.88
CA THR A 242 -0.23 12.29 -21.08
C THR A 242 1.29 12.17 -21.14
N VAL A 243 2.02 13.26 -20.90
CA VAL A 243 3.50 13.24 -20.87
C VAL A 243 4.01 12.31 -19.77
N ALA A 244 3.47 12.42 -18.55
CA ALA A 244 3.83 11.55 -17.44
C ALA A 244 3.51 10.07 -17.75
N ALA A 245 2.36 9.76 -18.35
CA ALA A 245 1.96 8.40 -18.71
C ALA A 245 2.99 7.73 -19.64
N TRP A 246 3.45 8.43 -20.67
CA TRP A 246 4.47 7.89 -21.58
C TRP A 246 5.84 7.70 -20.92
N ARG A 247 6.24 8.60 -20.02
CA ARG A 247 7.51 8.45 -19.27
C ARG A 247 7.46 7.27 -18.31
N GLN A 248 6.36 7.13 -17.56
CA GLN A 248 6.15 6.03 -16.64
C GLN A 248 6.05 4.70 -17.38
N MET A 249 5.34 4.65 -18.52
CA MET A 249 5.29 3.46 -19.36
C MET A 249 6.67 3.08 -19.92
N ARG A 250 7.50 4.05 -20.30
CA ARG A 250 8.89 3.77 -20.72
C ARG A 250 9.71 3.14 -19.60
N ARG A 251 9.64 3.68 -18.38
CA ARG A 251 10.33 3.12 -17.21
C ARG A 251 9.85 1.71 -16.91
N LEU A 252 8.53 1.50 -16.89
CA LEU A 252 7.93 0.18 -16.69
C LEU A 252 8.38 -0.83 -17.76
N ALA A 253 8.47 -0.41 -19.02
CA ALA A 253 8.96 -1.26 -20.09
C ALA A 253 10.44 -1.65 -19.92
N VAL A 254 11.27 -0.79 -19.33
CA VAL A 254 12.66 -1.12 -18.99
C VAL A 254 12.72 -2.07 -17.78
N GLU A 255 12.00 -1.75 -16.71
CA GLU A 255 11.96 -2.53 -15.46
C GLU A 255 11.49 -3.97 -15.68
N THR A 256 10.58 -4.16 -16.63
CA THR A 256 10.09 -5.48 -17.03
C THR A 256 10.84 -6.04 -18.22
N GLY A 257 11.73 -5.29 -18.88
CA GLY A 257 12.43 -5.66 -20.12
C GLY A 257 11.56 -5.77 -21.39
N LEU A 258 10.31 -5.33 -21.34
CA LEU A 258 9.44 -5.16 -22.52
C LEU A 258 10.04 -4.20 -23.56
N ALA A 259 10.87 -3.24 -23.14
CA ALA A 259 11.54 -2.27 -24.00
C ALA A 259 12.59 -2.88 -24.96
N LYS A 260 12.95 -4.15 -24.78
CA LYS A 260 13.88 -4.86 -25.68
C LYS A 260 13.32 -5.06 -27.08
N TYR A 261 12.00 -5.16 -27.20
CA TYR A 261 11.36 -5.45 -28.48
C TYR A 261 11.34 -4.18 -29.35
N PRO A 262 11.85 -4.22 -30.59
CA PRO A 262 11.93 -3.05 -31.46
C PRO A 262 10.58 -2.37 -31.70
N GLU A 263 9.50 -3.15 -31.80
CA GLU A 263 8.15 -2.62 -32.02
C GLU A 263 7.66 -1.82 -30.80
N VAL A 264 7.98 -2.30 -29.60
CA VAL A 264 7.68 -1.60 -28.35
C VAL A 264 8.53 -0.34 -28.21
N ALA A 265 9.84 -0.43 -28.44
CA ALA A 265 10.73 0.72 -28.35
C ALA A 265 10.30 1.84 -29.30
N ALA A 266 9.98 1.50 -30.55
CA ALA A 266 9.47 2.45 -31.54
C ALA A 266 8.15 3.10 -31.10
N ALA A 267 7.22 2.32 -30.53
CA ALA A 267 5.96 2.83 -30.00
C ALA A 267 6.17 3.82 -28.85
N LEU A 268 7.05 3.50 -27.89
CA LEU A 268 7.40 4.38 -26.77
C LEU A 268 8.10 5.66 -27.23
N ASP A 269 8.92 5.58 -28.28
CA ASP A 269 9.58 6.74 -28.88
C ASP A 269 8.59 7.66 -29.62
N ALA A 270 7.69 7.10 -30.43
CA ALA A 270 6.65 7.86 -31.12
C ALA A 270 5.68 8.52 -30.12
N GLY A 271 5.14 7.75 -29.17
CA GLY A 271 4.24 8.27 -28.13
C GLY A 271 4.89 9.35 -27.26
N GLY A 272 6.18 9.17 -26.91
CA GLY A 272 6.95 10.17 -26.17
C GLY A 272 7.17 11.49 -26.91
N ARG A 273 7.08 11.50 -28.25
CA ARG A 273 7.10 12.72 -29.09
C ARG A 273 5.70 13.30 -29.32
N GLY A 274 4.66 12.69 -28.78
CA GLY A 274 3.26 13.07 -29.02
C GLY A 274 2.72 12.61 -30.38
N GLU A 275 3.40 11.67 -31.04
CA GLU A 275 2.92 11.08 -32.30
C GLU A 275 1.87 9.99 -32.02
N SER A 276 0.96 9.80 -32.98
CA SER A 276 -0.03 8.72 -32.89
C SER A 276 0.65 7.36 -33.07
N VAL A 277 0.38 6.43 -32.14
CA VAL A 277 0.87 5.06 -32.20
C VAL A 277 -0.22 4.15 -32.74
N ALA A 278 0.01 3.52 -33.88
CA ALA A 278 -0.92 2.55 -34.45
C ALA A 278 -0.87 1.22 -33.67
N LEU A 279 -2.02 0.75 -33.21
CA LEU A 279 -2.16 -0.56 -32.56
C LEU A 279 -3.40 -1.28 -33.09
N ALA A 280 -3.17 -2.44 -33.69
CA ALA A 280 -4.21 -3.38 -34.13
C ALA A 280 -3.76 -4.82 -33.87
N GLN A 281 -4.69 -5.77 -33.85
CA GLN A 281 -4.44 -7.16 -33.43
C GLN A 281 -3.32 -7.87 -34.22
N ASP A 282 -3.22 -7.56 -35.52
CA ASP A 282 -2.34 -8.25 -36.47
C ASP A 282 -1.22 -7.36 -37.03
N GLU A 283 -1.09 -6.14 -36.51
CA GLU A 283 0.04 -5.24 -36.80
C GLU A 283 1.26 -5.62 -35.93
N PRO A 284 2.50 -5.25 -36.32
CA PRO A 284 3.72 -5.68 -35.62
C PRO A 284 3.70 -5.48 -34.10
N LEU A 285 3.25 -4.31 -33.62
CA LEU A 285 3.13 -4.05 -32.18
C LEU A 285 2.08 -4.94 -31.51
N GLY A 286 0.94 -5.18 -32.17
CA GLY A 286 -0.12 -6.03 -31.63
C GLY A 286 0.28 -7.49 -31.54
N LEU A 287 0.90 -8.02 -32.60
CA LEU A 287 1.46 -9.38 -32.62
C LEU A 287 2.53 -9.55 -31.54
N ARG A 288 3.41 -8.56 -31.38
CA ARG A 288 4.43 -8.59 -30.33
C ARG A 288 3.80 -8.65 -28.94
N LEU A 289 2.85 -7.76 -28.63
CA LEU A 289 2.23 -7.72 -27.30
C LEU A 289 1.45 -9.00 -26.98
N ARG A 290 0.71 -9.56 -27.95
CA ARG A 290 0.03 -10.86 -27.78
C ARG A 290 1.03 -11.99 -27.50
N GLY A 291 2.14 -12.01 -28.24
CA GLY A 291 3.21 -12.98 -28.02
C GLY A 291 3.87 -12.85 -26.64
N VAL A 292 4.14 -11.62 -26.20
CA VAL A 292 4.70 -11.36 -24.88
C VAL A 292 3.74 -11.77 -23.76
N ILE A 293 2.45 -11.46 -23.88
CA ILE A 293 1.43 -11.86 -22.89
C ILE A 293 1.40 -13.39 -22.77
N ALA A 294 1.36 -14.12 -23.89
CA ALA A 294 1.36 -15.58 -23.87
C ALA A 294 2.66 -16.16 -23.27
N ALA A 295 3.83 -15.62 -23.66
CA ALA A 295 5.12 -16.06 -23.14
C ALA A 295 5.30 -15.75 -21.64
N ALA A 296 4.78 -14.60 -21.19
CA ALA A 296 4.79 -14.20 -19.79
C ALA A 296 3.91 -15.15 -18.94
N GLY A 297 2.72 -15.51 -19.44
CA GLY A 297 1.87 -16.51 -18.80
C GLY A 297 2.55 -17.87 -18.67
N ALA A 298 3.23 -18.34 -19.73
CA ALA A 298 3.99 -19.59 -19.70
C ALA A 298 5.15 -19.57 -18.68
N GLN A 299 5.77 -18.40 -18.48
CA GLN A 299 6.86 -18.22 -17.50
C GLN A 299 6.40 -17.80 -16.10
N ARG A 300 5.09 -17.63 -15.90
CA ARG A 300 4.50 -17.08 -14.66
C ARG A 300 5.11 -15.72 -14.30
N ASP A 301 5.30 -14.86 -15.30
CA ASP A 301 5.78 -13.49 -15.14
C ASP A 301 4.61 -12.49 -15.28
N SER A 302 3.87 -12.33 -14.19
CA SER A 302 2.73 -11.41 -14.16
C SER A 302 3.13 -9.96 -14.43
N TYR A 303 4.35 -9.53 -14.07
CA TYR A 303 4.77 -8.14 -14.24
C TYR A 303 4.99 -7.79 -15.70
N ARG A 304 5.62 -8.67 -16.49
CA ARG A 304 5.76 -8.44 -17.93
C ARG A 304 4.44 -8.56 -18.67
N GLU A 305 3.56 -9.47 -18.25
CA GLU A 305 2.20 -9.55 -18.76
C GLU A 305 1.44 -8.23 -18.52
N TRP A 306 1.40 -7.76 -17.28
CA TRP A 306 0.73 -6.51 -16.90
C TRP A 306 1.35 -5.28 -17.57
N ALA A 307 2.68 -5.26 -17.77
CA ALA A 307 3.34 -4.18 -18.51
C ALA A 307 2.95 -4.17 -20.00
N ALA A 308 2.85 -5.34 -20.65
CA ALA A 308 2.34 -5.41 -22.02
C ALA A 308 0.89 -4.91 -22.12
N GLN A 309 0.03 -5.31 -21.18
CA GLN A 309 -1.34 -4.80 -21.09
C GLN A 309 -1.38 -3.30 -20.76
N ALA A 310 -0.47 -2.78 -19.94
CA ALA A 310 -0.37 -1.36 -19.64
C ALA A 310 0.05 -0.53 -20.87
N LEU A 311 0.87 -1.08 -21.76
CA LEU A 311 1.19 -0.43 -23.03
C LEU A 311 -0.05 -0.31 -23.93
N VAL A 312 -0.92 -1.34 -23.98
CA VAL A 312 -2.21 -1.24 -24.69
C VAL A 312 -3.07 -0.10 -24.12
N VAL A 313 -3.16 0.01 -22.79
CA VAL A 313 -3.89 1.12 -22.14
C VAL A 313 -3.24 2.47 -22.44
N THR A 314 -1.91 2.54 -22.52
CA THR A 314 -1.17 3.77 -22.83
C THR A 314 -1.43 4.26 -24.26
N VAL A 315 -1.53 3.33 -25.22
CA VAL A 315 -1.78 3.66 -26.62
C VAL A 315 -3.25 3.98 -26.89
N CYS A 316 -4.18 3.19 -26.35
CA CYS A 316 -5.60 3.26 -26.72
C CYS A 316 -6.51 3.90 -25.68
N GLY A 317 -6.09 3.95 -24.42
CA GLY A 317 -6.93 4.36 -23.30
C GLY A 317 -6.78 5.84 -22.93
N SER A 318 -7.49 6.22 -21.87
CA SER A 318 -7.33 7.53 -21.24
C SER A 318 -5.93 7.66 -20.61
N PRO A 319 -5.25 8.81 -20.73
CA PRO A 319 -3.91 9.00 -20.14
C PRO A 319 -3.92 8.85 -18.61
N TYR A 320 -5.04 9.15 -17.95
CA TYR A 320 -5.22 8.91 -16.51
C TYR A 320 -5.23 7.42 -16.18
N ALA A 321 -5.88 6.59 -17.00
CA ALA A 321 -5.94 5.15 -16.82
C ALA A 321 -4.55 4.51 -17.06
N ALA A 322 -3.86 4.98 -18.10
CA ALA A 322 -2.50 4.56 -18.41
C ALA A 322 -1.52 4.89 -17.29
N LEU A 323 -1.59 6.12 -16.76
CA LEU A 323 -0.72 6.56 -15.66
C LEU A 323 -1.04 5.80 -14.36
N ALA A 324 -2.32 5.63 -14.01
CA ALA A 324 -2.71 4.88 -12.83
C ALA A 324 -2.24 3.42 -12.89
N LYS A 325 -2.45 2.76 -14.05
CA LYS A 325 -2.04 1.36 -14.26
C LYS A 325 -0.53 1.20 -14.22
N SER A 326 0.22 2.05 -14.92
CA SER A 326 1.69 1.98 -14.89
C SER A 326 2.23 2.26 -13.49
N ALA A 327 1.76 3.31 -12.80
CA ALA A 327 2.17 3.63 -11.44
C ALA A 327 1.92 2.47 -10.46
N THR A 328 0.77 1.81 -10.54
CA THR A 328 0.41 0.66 -9.69
C THR A 328 1.39 -0.50 -9.87
N ILE A 329 1.76 -0.81 -11.12
CA ILE A 329 2.72 -1.89 -11.41
C ILE A 329 4.12 -1.49 -10.96
N ARG A 330 4.55 -0.26 -11.26
CA ARG A 330 5.86 0.26 -10.88
C ARG A 330 6.06 0.30 -9.38
N GLY A 331 5.00 0.58 -8.60
CA GLY A 331 5.05 0.53 -7.14
C GLY A 331 5.34 -0.84 -6.55
N ARG A 332 5.25 -1.91 -7.35
CA ARG A 332 5.69 -3.26 -6.97
C ARG A 332 7.12 -3.57 -7.37
N LEU A 333 7.74 -2.78 -8.25
CA LEU A 333 9.01 -3.09 -8.89
C LEU A 333 10.15 -2.15 -8.47
N ASN A 334 9.83 -0.90 -8.14
CA ASN A 334 10.83 0.13 -7.91
C ASN A 334 10.41 1.01 -6.71
N PRO A 335 11.22 1.09 -5.63
CA PRO A 335 10.88 1.88 -4.46
C PRO A 335 10.83 3.40 -4.73
N ASP A 336 11.52 3.88 -5.77
CA ASP A 336 11.62 5.31 -6.11
C ASP A 336 10.47 5.78 -7.01
N TRP A 337 9.51 4.90 -7.34
CA TRP A 337 8.45 5.19 -8.31
C TRP A 337 7.65 6.46 -7.99
N ARG A 338 7.42 6.75 -6.70
CA ARG A 338 6.67 7.93 -6.26
C ARG A 338 7.38 9.24 -6.56
N GLU A 339 8.66 9.33 -6.24
CA GLU A 339 9.49 10.51 -6.50
C GLU A 339 9.62 10.75 -8.01
N GLU A 340 9.81 9.68 -8.78
CA GLU A 340 9.89 9.79 -10.23
C GLU A 340 8.55 10.21 -10.87
N LEU A 341 7.43 9.66 -10.39
CA LEU A 341 6.10 10.05 -10.84
C LEU A 341 5.79 11.50 -10.47
N HIS A 342 6.12 11.91 -9.25
CA HIS A 342 5.96 13.29 -8.80
C HIS A 342 6.76 14.27 -9.67
N SER A 343 8.01 13.94 -9.96
CA SER A 343 8.86 14.69 -10.88
C SER A 343 8.28 14.73 -12.30
N ASP A 344 7.74 13.62 -12.81
CA ASP A 344 7.12 13.56 -14.14
C ASP A 344 5.82 14.38 -14.24
N LEU A 345 5.12 14.57 -13.12
CA LEU A 345 3.98 15.47 -13.00
C LEU A 345 4.41 16.94 -12.85
N GLY A 346 5.72 17.23 -12.71
CA GLY A 346 6.29 18.57 -12.63
C GLY A 346 6.70 19.01 -11.22
N GLY A 347 6.63 18.12 -10.23
CA GLY A 347 7.03 18.39 -8.85
C GLY A 347 6.26 19.51 -8.11
N PRO A 348 4.96 19.74 -8.34
CA PRO A 348 4.23 20.75 -7.55
C PRO A 348 4.06 20.29 -6.09
N PRO A 349 3.75 21.19 -5.14
CA PRO A 349 3.37 20.77 -3.79
C PRO A 349 2.29 19.70 -3.82
N LEU A 350 2.48 18.63 -3.03
CA LEU A 350 1.54 17.52 -3.00
C LEU A 350 0.24 17.94 -2.29
N PRO A 351 -0.94 17.63 -2.86
CA PRO A 351 -2.21 17.82 -2.16
C PRO A 351 -2.30 16.88 -0.95
N PRO A 352 -3.23 17.09 -0.01
CA PRO A 352 -3.55 16.10 1.01
C PRO A 352 -4.04 14.80 0.36
N VAL A 353 -4.03 13.71 1.13
CA VAL A 353 -4.65 12.44 0.71
C VAL A 353 -6.14 12.71 0.42
N PRO A 354 -6.66 12.28 -0.74
CA PRO A 354 -8.02 12.61 -1.14
C PRO A 354 -9.05 11.87 -0.27
N ASP A 355 -10.02 12.62 0.27
CA ASP A 355 -11.21 12.10 0.92
C ASP A 355 -12.40 12.09 -0.06
N ASP A 356 -13.56 11.60 0.38
CA ASP A 356 -14.78 11.56 -0.44
C ASP A 356 -15.19 12.97 -0.92
N ARG A 357 -14.92 14.00 -0.12
CA ARG A 357 -15.22 15.40 -0.44
C ARG A 357 -14.34 15.92 -1.56
N PHE A 358 -13.05 15.57 -1.58
CA PHE A 358 -12.16 15.89 -2.69
C PHE A 358 -12.74 15.35 -4.00
N TRP A 359 -13.14 14.07 -4.02
CA TRP A 359 -13.70 13.45 -5.22
C TRP A 359 -15.02 14.09 -5.64
N ALA A 360 -15.92 14.39 -4.69
CA ALA A 360 -17.20 15.03 -4.98
C ALA A 360 -17.09 16.47 -5.53
N THR A 361 -15.96 17.15 -5.31
CA THR A 361 -15.75 18.55 -5.72
C THR A 361 -14.72 18.70 -6.84
N LEU A 362 -14.20 17.60 -7.37
CA LEU A 362 -13.19 17.58 -8.42
C LEU A 362 -13.79 18.01 -9.77
N GLY A 363 -13.34 19.16 -10.27
CA GLY A 363 -13.80 19.73 -11.56
C GLY A 363 -13.16 19.14 -12.82
N ASN A 364 -12.67 17.89 -12.79
CA ASN A 364 -12.01 17.27 -13.94
C ASN A 364 -12.97 16.34 -14.70
N PRO A 365 -13.42 16.71 -15.92
CA PRO A 365 -14.40 15.91 -16.67
C PRO A 365 -13.83 14.57 -17.19
N ALA A 366 -12.52 14.36 -17.08
CA ALA A 366 -11.90 13.08 -17.43
C ALA A 366 -11.95 12.05 -16.28
N ILE A 367 -12.47 12.44 -15.10
CA ILE A 367 -12.64 11.58 -13.93
C ILE A 367 -14.14 11.49 -13.62
N ASP A 368 -14.66 10.27 -13.45
CA ASP A 368 -16.09 10.02 -13.19
C ASP A 368 -16.39 10.13 -11.69
N THR A 369 -16.79 11.32 -11.24
CA THR A 369 -17.06 11.64 -9.82
C THR A 369 -18.51 11.47 -9.41
N GLY A 370 -19.38 10.99 -10.31
CA GLY A 370 -20.84 11.01 -10.11
C GLY A 370 -21.34 10.23 -8.88
N TYR A 371 -20.64 9.16 -8.50
CA TYR A 371 -20.94 8.43 -7.25
C TYR A 371 -20.78 9.33 -6.01
N TYR A 372 -19.67 10.06 -5.94
CA TYR A 372 -19.34 10.91 -4.79
C TYR A 372 -20.21 12.16 -4.73
N GLU A 373 -20.53 12.75 -5.88
CA GLU A 373 -21.50 13.86 -5.97
C GLU A 373 -22.87 13.45 -5.42
N GLY A 374 -23.33 12.24 -5.74
CA GLY A 374 -24.59 11.69 -5.23
C GLY A 374 -24.63 11.52 -3.70
N LEU A 375 -23.51 11.12 -3.08
CA LEU A 375 -23.40 10.96 -1.62
C LEU A 375 -23.64 12.29 -0.87
N PHE A 376 -23.06 13.40 -1.36
CA PHE A 376 -23.21 14.70 -0.71
C PHE A 376 -24.50 15.44 -1.11
N ALA A 377 -25.05 15.19 -2.30
CA ALA A 377 -26.37 15.70 -2.67
C ALA A 377 -27.48 15.08 -1.80
N ALA A 378 -27.40 13.79 -1.47
CA ALA A 378 -28.35 13.11 -0.58
C ALA A 378 -28.25 13.55 0.89
N SER A 379 -27.13 14.16 1.29
CA SER A 379 -26.88 14.66 2.64
C SER A 379 -27.39 16.10 2.86
N GLY A 380 -27.86 16.78 1.81
CA GLY A 380 -28.24 18.19 1.80
C GLY A 380 -29.72 18.51 2.07
N ASP A 381 -30.61 17.53 2.07
CA ASP A 381 -32.06 17.72 2.34
C ASP A 381 -32.38 17.63 3.84
N GLY A 382 -31.85 18.57 4.64
CA GLY A 382 -32.06 18.58 6.09
C GLY A 382 -31.91 19.92 6.81
N VAL A 383 -31.66 21.03 6.12
CA VAL A 383 -31.65 22.37 6.76
C VAL A 383 -32.18 23.43 5.78
N GLU A 384 -33.50 23.47 5.58
CA GLU A 384 -34.20 24.70 5.18
C GLU A 384 -35.25 25.08 6.23
N GLY A 385 -34.99 26.20 6.92
CA GLY A 385 -35.99 27.26 7.08
C GLY A 385 -37.14 27.06 8.07
N GLY A 386 -36.85 26.87 9.36
CA GLY A 386 -37.80 27.13 10.44
C GLY A 386 -37.73 28.57 10.96
N ALA A 387 -38.22 29.53 10.19
CA ALA A 387 -38.55 30.87 10.67
C ALA A 387 -39.90 31.29 10.09
N GLY A 388 -40.93 31.29 10.95
CA GLY A 388 -42.32 31.64 10.63
C GLY A 388 -43.28 31.05 11.64
#